data_AF-A0A7S1PKB9-F1
#
_entry.id   AF-A0A7S1PKB9-F1
#
_cell.length_a   1.000
_cell.length_b   1.000
_cell.length_c   1.000
_cell.angle_alpha   90.00
_cell.angle_beta   90.00
_cell.angle_gamma   90.00
#
_symmetry.space_group_name_H-M   'P 1'
#
loop_
_entity.id
_entity.type
_entity.pdbx_description
1 polymer ?
#
loop_
_entity_poly.entity_id
_entity_poly.type
_entity_poly.pdbx_seq_one_letter_code
_entity_poly.pdbx_strand_id
1 'polypeptide(L)'
;MLASRLQVSKSRQPEPSIDANDTCAGPLNLTGYGRVQVVRAAWRTPGEHAGLVEVPYSNWAVIPHLGGRAYFASSCTPGKYNFAQYASLKLLGGKIRYTADVSQVGCGCNAQ
;
A
#
# COMPACT_ATOMS: atom_id res chain seq x y z
N MET A 1 -3.85 -48.56 -10.34
CA MET A 1 -3.23 -47.48 -9.54
C MET A 1 -3.77 -46.15 -10.04
N LEU A 2 -4.75 -45.56 -9.36
CA LEU A 2 -5.24 -44.20 -9.68
C LEU A 2 -4.59 -43.22 -8.71
N ALA A 3 -3.80 -42.28 -9.23
CA ALA A 3 -3.25 -41.17 -8.46
C ALA A 3 -4.33 -40.07 -8.35
N SER A 4 -4.89 -39.91 -7.15
CA SER A 4 -5.86 -38.85 -6.85
C SER A 4 -5.12 -37.53 -6.60
N ARG A 5 -5.48 -36.47 -7.34
CA ARG A 5 -4.93 -35.12 -7.14
C ARG A 5 -5.56 -34.52 -5.88
N LEU A 6 -4.77 -34.36 -4.82
CA LEU A 6 -5.17 -33.48 -3.71
C LEU A 6 -5.16 -32.03 -4.21
N GLN A 7 -6.33 -31.40 -4.28
CA GLN A 7 -6.45 -29.96 -4.39
C GLN A 7 -6.33 -29.37 -2.98
N VAL A 8 -5.27 -28.59 -2.75
CA VAL A 8 -5.13 -27.78 -1.53
C VAL A 8 -6.17 -26.66 -1.59
N SER A 9 -7.28 -26.83 -0.89
CA SER A 9 -8.24 -25.75 -0.63
C SER A 9 -7.66 -24.81 0.42
N LYS A 10 -7.03 -23.71 -0.03
CA LYS A 10 -6.68 -22.59 0.86
C LYS A 10 -7.99 -21.98 1.37
N SER A 11 -8.28 -22.14 2.66
CA SER A 11 -9.33 -21.36 3.32
C SER A 11 -9.00 -19.88 3.14
N ARG A 12 -9.81 -19.17 2.35
CA ARG A 12 -9.76 -17.70 2.29
C ARG A 12 -10.27 -17.20 3.64
N GLN A 13 -9.37 -16.92 4.57
CA GLN A 13 -9.67 -15.85 5.51
C GLN A 13 -9.87 -14.59 4.67
N PRO A 14 -10.92 -13.79 4.90
CA PRO A 14 -11.04 -12.51 4.21
C PRO A 14 -9.81 -11.70 4.56
N GLU A 15 -8.94 -11.44 3.57
CA GLU A 15 -7.92 -10.41 3.71
C GLU A 15 -8.64 -9.11 4.11
N PRO A 16 -8.08 -8.33 5.04
CA PRO A 16 -8.72 -7.08 5.46
C PRO A 16 -8.87 -6.16 4.24
N SER A 17 -10.11 -6.04 3.75
CA SER A 17 -10.48 -5.18 2.65
C SER A 17 -10.73 -3.77 3.17
N ILE A 18 -10.15 -2.78 2.50
CA ILE A 18 -10.33 -1.37 2.87
C ILE A 18 -11.72 -0.91 2.46
N ASP A 19 -12.50 -0.45 3.43
CA ASP A 19 -13.75 0.27 3.16
C ASP A 19 -13.44 1.50 2.30
N ALA A 20 -14.33 1.81 1.36
CA ALA A 20 -14.11 2.94 0.46
C ALA A 20 -13.84 4.25 1.23
N ASN A 21 -14.39 4.41 2.43
CA ASN A 21 -14.18 5.60 3.26
C ASN A 21 -12.87 5.61 4.06
N ASP A 22 -12.03 4.59 3.93
CA ASP A 22 -10.80 4.42 4.72
C ASP A 22 -9.55 4.46 3.82
N THR A 23 -9.56 5.32 2.80
CA THR A 23 -8.45 5.47 1.84
C THR A 23 -7.31 6.35 2.33
N CYS A 24 -7.47 7.06 3.45
CA CYS A 24 -6.41 7.92 4.00
C CYS A 24 -5.66 7.17 5.09
N ALA A 25 -4.51 6.55 4.77
CA ALA A 25 -3.73 5.78 5.74
C ALA A 25 -3.10 6.65 6.83
N GLY A 26 -2.87 7.92 6.51
CA GLY A 26 -2.32 8.89 7.43
C GLY A 26 -1.07 9.57 6.88
N PRO A 27 -0.43 10.39 7.72
CA PRO A 27 0.63 11.27 7.27
C PRO A 27 2.02 10.62 7.41
N LEU A 28 2.90 10.87 6.44
CA LEU A 28 4.28 10.42 6.45
C LEU A 28 5.22 11.63 6.34
N ASN A 29 6.29 11.65 7.14
CA ASN A 29 7.32 12.67 7.03
C ASN A 29 8.40 12.22 6.05
N LEU A 30 8.48 12.85 4.88
CA LEU A 30 9.55 12.64 3.90
C LEU A 30 10.65 13.68 4.11
N THR A 31 11.80 13.23 4.63
CA THR A 31 12.95 14.11 4.88
C THR A 31 13.37 14.86 3.60
N GLY A 32 13.48 16.19 3.69
CA GLY A 32 13.84 17.07 2.58
C GLY A 32 12.68 17.44 1.63
N TYR A 33 11.53 16.78 1.71
CA TYR A 33 10.33 17.12 0.94
C TYR A 33 9.23 17.74 1.82
N GLY A 34 9.06 17.23 3.04
CA GLY A 34 8.03 17.66 3.99
C GLY A 34 7.03 16.55 4.32
N ARG A 35 5.92 16.93 4.94
CA ARG A 35 4.85 16.02 5.34
C ARG A 35 3.93 15.73 4.16
N VAL A 36 3.69 14.46 3.88
CA VAL A 36 2.72 13.97 2.87
C VAL A 36 1.63 13.16 3.54
N GLN A 37 0.54 12.90 2.82
CA GLN A 37 -0.44 11.88 3.13
C GLN A 37 -0.13 10.61 2.34
N VAL A 38 -0.33 9.45 2.96
CA VAL A 38 -0.34 8.15 2.29
C VAL A 38 -1.79 7.79 1.98
N VAL A 39 -2.09 7.70 0.69
CA VAL A 39 -3.43 7.39 0.17
C VAL A 39 -3.46 5.94 -0.27
N ARG A 40 -4.26 5.10 0.39
CA ARG A 40 -4.56 3.72 -0.03
C ARG A 40 -5.41 3.77 -1.31
N ALA A 41 -5.06 2.96 -2.29
CA ALA A 41 -5.96 2.73 -3.41
C ALA A 41 -7.15 1.89 -2.91
N ALA A 42 -8.36 2.17 -3.39
CA ALA A 42 -9.49 1.27 -3.13
C ALA A 42 -9.36 -0.07 -3.88
N TRP A 43 -8.62 -0.07 -5.00
CA TRP A 43 -8.51 -1.18 -5.93
C TRP A 43 -7.04 -1.54 -6.20
N ARG A 44 -6.72 -2.84 -6.12
CA ARG A 44 -5.42 -3.40 -6.54
C ARG A 44 -5.39 -3.54 -8.05
N THR A 45 -6.41 -4.21 -8.58
CA THR A 45 -6.69 -4.44 -9.99
C THR A 45 -8.18 -4.15 -10.27
N PRO A 46 -8.61 -3.98 -11.53
CA PRO A 46 -10.04 -3.80 -11.83
C PRO A 46 -10.89 -4.94 -11.27
N GLY A 47 -11.86 -4.61 -10.42
CA GLY A 47 -12.75 -5.59 -9.77
C GLY A 47 -12.18 -6.25 -8.51
N GLU A 48 -10.97 -5.87 -8.08
CA GLU A 48 -10.34 -6.43 -6.89
C GLU A 48 -9.88 -5.33 -5.92
N HIS A 49 -10.39 -5.38 -4.69
CA HIS A 49 -10.02 -4.42 -3.65
C HIS A 49 -8.54 -4.50 -3.29
N ALA A 50 -7.95 -3.36 -2.93
CA ALA A 50 -6.60 -3.35 -2.39
C ALA A 50 -6.59 -3.85 -0.95
N GLY A 51 -5.48 -4.50 -0.60
CA GLY A 51 -5.17 -4.84 0.79
C GLY A 51 -4.77 -3.61 1.59
N LEU A 52 -4.54 -3.83 2.88
CA LEU A 52 -4.20 -2.79 3.83
C LEU A 52 -2.80 -2.18 3.58
N VAL A 53 -2.69 -0.89 3.82
CA VAL A 53 -1.42 -0.17 3.96
C VAL A 53 -1.51 0.72 5.17
N GLU A 54 -0.56 0.64 6.09
CA GLU A 54 -0.59 1.41 7.33
C GLU A 54 0.54 2.44 7.38
N VAL A 55 0.24 3.53 8.08
CA VAL A 55 1.26 4.46 8.55
C VAL A 55 1.18 4.44 10.08
N PRO A 56 2.25 4.04 10.79
CA PRO A 56 2.22 4.00 12.24
C PRO A 56 2.08 5.43 12.79
N TYR A 57 1.59 5.58 14.03
CA TYR A 57 1.43 6.88 14.71
C TYR A 57 2.67 7.77 14.71
N SER A 58 3.85 7.15 14.65
CA SER A 58 5.15 7.81 14.60
C SER A 58 5.49 8.40 13.20
N ASN A 59 4.65 8.15 12.19
CA ASN A 59 4.65 8.81 10.87
C ASN A 59 5.99 8.71 10.09
N TRP A 60 6.80 7.68 10.33
CA TRP A 60 8.13 7.52 9.72
C TRP A 60 8.24 6.33 8.75
N ALA A 61 7.24 5.44 8.74
CA ALA A 61 7.26 4.23 7.93
C ALA A 61 5.95 4.04 7.16
N VAL A 62 6.00 3.21 6.14
CA VAL A 62 4.82 2.66 5.47
C VAL A 62 4.89 1.15 5.66
N ILE A 63 3.80 0.54 6.12
CA ILE A 63 3.69 -0.89 6.35
C ILE A 63 2.70 -1.44 5.30
N PRO A 64 3.19 -1.95 4.16
CA PRO A 64 2.33 -2.58 3.17
C PRO A 64 1.97 -4.00 3.60
N HIS A 65 0.68 -4.37 3.49
CA HIS A 65 0.22 -5.75 3.58
C HIS A 65 0.01 -6.33 2.18
N LEU A 66 -0.19 -7.66 2.09
CA LEU A 66 -0.39 -8.33 0.80
C LEU A 66 -1.55 -7.71 0.03
N GLY A 67 -1.32 -7.43 -1.26
CA GLY A 67 -2.29 -6.77 -2.11
C GLY A 67 -2.50 -5.27 -1.85
N GLY A 68 -1.76 -4.69 -0.90
CA GLY A 68 -1.78 -3.26 -0.62
C GLY A 68 -1.24 -2.41 -1.78
N ARG A 69 -1.82 -1.22 -1.96
CA ARG A 69 -1.37 -0.23 -2.94
C ARG A 69 -1.59 1.16 -2.36
N ALA A 70 -0.57 2.01 -2.38
CA ALA A 70 -0.68 3.35 -1.85
C ALA A 70 0.20 4.36 -2.60
N TYR A 71 -0.08 5.65 -2.39
CA TYR A 71 0.60 6.77 -3.04
C TYR A 71 0.84 7.91 -2.07
N PHE A 72 1.85 8.72 -2.34
CA PHE A 72 2.05 9.99 -1.64
C PHE A 72 1.17 11.09 -2.24
N ALA A 73 0.58 11.91 -1.37
CA ALA A 73 -0.27 13.02 -1.74
C ALA A 73 -0.01 14.23 -0.82
N SER A 74 -0.27 15.44 -1.31
CA SER A 74 -0.23 16.66 -0.49
C SER A 74 -1.41 16.72 0.48
N SER A 75 -2.54 16.12 0.11
CA SER A 75 -3.76 15.98 0.93
C SER A 75 -4.48 14.67 0.61
N CYS A 76 -5.45 14.28 1.43
CA CYS A 76 -6.26 13.09 1.19
C CYS A 76 -7.71 13.38 1.53
N THR A 77 -8.63 13.03 0.64
CA THR A 77 -10.07 13.05 0.91
C THR A 77 -10.57 11.61 1.00
N PRO A 78 -11.10 11.17 2.16
CA PRO A 78 -11.60 9.81 2.33
C PRO A 78 -12.59 9.40 1.23
N GLY A 79 -12.36 8.25 0.62
CA GLY A 79 -13.19 7.65 -0.42
C GLY A 79 -13.32 8.40 -1.72
N LYS A 80 -12.56 9.49 -1.92
CA LYS A 80 -12.59 10.26 -3.17
C LYS A 80 -11.25 10.21 -3.85
N TYR A 81 -11.26 9.73 -5.08
CA TYR A 81 -10.14 9.91 -5.98
C TYR A 81 -10.07 11.38 -6.43
N ASN A 82 -8.93 12.03 -6.20
CA ASN A 82 -8.63 13.36 -6.73
C ASN A 82 -7.16 13.41 -7.17
N PHE A 83 -6.94 13.40 -8.48
CA PHE A 83 -5.59 13.35 -9.06
C PHE A 83 -4.72 14.55 -8.65
N ALA A 84 -5.33 15.72 -8.43
CA ALA A 84 -4.61 16.95 -8.07
C ALA A 84 -4.01 16.89 -6.65
N GLN A 85 -4.41 15.91 -5.84
CA GLN A 85 -3.85 15.72 -4.50
C GLN A 85 -2.53 14.95 -4.52
N TYR A 86 -2.22 14.16 -5.56
CA TYR A 86 -1.02 13.32 -5.56
C TYR A 86 0.28 14.14 -5.62
N ALA A 87 1.29 13.67 -4.88
CA ALA A 87 2.57 14.35 -4.75
C ALA A 87 3.38 14.23 -6.04
N SER A 88 3.80 15.37 -6.59
CA SER A 88 4.67 15.44 -7.75
C SER A 88 6.13 15.59 -7.31
N LEU A 89 6.78 14.46 -7.02
CA LEU A 89 8.18 14.45 -6.60
C LEU A 89 9.11 14.77 -7.78
N LYS A 90 9.73 15.95 -7.80
CA LYS A 90 10.72 16.32 -8.82
C LYS A 90 12.07 15.67 -8.49
N LEU A 91 12.33 14.51 -9.08
CA LEU A 91 13.56 13.76 -8.82
C LEU A 91 14.71 14.07 -9.78
N LEU A 92 14.49 14.89 -10.82
CA LEU A 92 15.57 15.30 -11.72
C LEU A 92 16.64 16.08 -10.95
N GLY A 93 17.85 15.53 -10.87
CA GLY A 93 18.95 16.07 -10.06
C GLY A 93 18.85 15.76 -8.55
N GLY A 94 17.83 15.03 -8.13
CA GLY A 94 17.59 14.59 -6.75
C GLY A 94 17.65 13.07 -6.59
N LYS A 95 17.38 12.60 -5.37
CA LYS A 95 17.26 11.17 -5.06
C LYS A 95 16.24 10.96 -3.95
N ILE A 96 15.48 9.86 -4.04
CA ILE A 96 14.75 9.33 -2.89
C ILE A 96 15.67 8.30 -2.23
N ARG A 97 15.78 8.37 -0.90
CA ARG A 97 16.47 7.36 -0.10
C ARG A 97 15.47 6.75 0.88
N TYR A 98 15.45 5.43 0.95
CA TYR A 98 14.62 4.66 1.88
C TYR A 98 15.39 3.44 2.37
N THR A 99 14.92 2.88 3.49
CA THR A 99 15.33 1.57 4.00
C THR A 99 14.08 0.70 3.99
N ALA A 100 14.23 -0.57 3.63
CA ALA A 100 13.15 -1.54 3.65
C ALA A 100 13.55 -2.71 4.56
N ASP A 101 12.67 -3.08 5.50
CA ASP A 101 12.76 -4.35 6.19
C ASP A 101 11.95 -5.39 5.41
N VAL A 102 12.66 -6.36 4.83
CA VAL A 102 12.08 -7.47 4.08
C VAL A 102 12.36 -8.81 4.74
N SER A 103 12.79 -8.81 6.01
CA SER A 103 13.18 -10.04 6.71
C SER A 103 12.03 -11.05 6.86
N GLN A 104 10.79 -10.59 6.79
CA GLN A 104 9.57 -11.41 6.95
C GLN A 104 8.87 -11.74 5.62
N VAL A 105 9.44 -11.41 4.46
CA VAL A 105 8.81 -11.71 3.16
C VAL A 105 9.22 -13.08 2.65
N GLY A 106 8.26 -13.82 2.08
CA GLY A 106 8.50 -15.11 1.44
C GLY A 106 8.83 -14.99 -0.05
N CYS A 107 9.13 -16.12 -0.69
CA CYS A 107 9.33 -16.18 -2.14
C CYS A 107 8.09 -15.69 -2.90
N GLY A 108 8.30 -14.88 -3.93
CA GLY A 108 7.24 -14.36 -4.80
C GLY A 108 6.53 -13.10 -4.27
N CYS A 109 6.89 -12.59 -3.10
CA CYS A 109 6.43 -11.29 -2.62
C CYS A 109 7.11 -10.14 -3.37
N ASN A 110 6.34 -9.13 -3.77
CA ASN A 110 6.84 -7.91 -4.41
C ASN A 110 6.18 -6.67 -3.77
N ALA A 111 7.01 -5.71 -3.37
CA ALA A 111 6.59 -4.37 -2.99
C ALA A 111 7.12 -3.39 -4.04
N GLN A 112 6.19 -2.77 -4.78
CA GLN A 112 6.46 -1.94 -5.96
C GLN A 112 5.75 -0.59 -5.89
#